data_AF-A9V3A9-F1
#
_entry.id   AF-A9V3A9-F1
#
_cell.length_a   1.000
_cell.length_b   1.000
_cell.length_c   1.000
_cell.angle_alpha   90.00
_cell.angle_beta   90.00
_cell.angle_gamma   90.00
#
_symmetry.space_group_name_H-M   'P 1'
#
loop_
_entity.id
_entity.type
_entity.pdbx_description
1 polymer ?
#
loop_
_entity_poly.entity_id
_entity_poly.type
_entity_poly.pdbx_seq_one_letter_code
_entity_poly.pdbx_strand_id
1 'polypeptide(L)'
;MAARAPRVGYVEKQRRRGLRSGRISVTSVAPPEPTLDPFRIDTAKAGSSDYFKLFVTGPILIPLRIILICIILLLANAWAFLLSIGATVDIHHPEKLATWRVKLALPVICFLARSILFVLGFYYIEVKGQPAPTKARREALSLPGTARFMLVNQSFVAPLAVCNHLSYFEPFALISLGYAHVSKSQVAAQWYWRLPMVFLQTLAVTREDRNSSSKAVNAIASHADRCLKGDLSMPLMIYPEGTTTCGNAICRFKTGAFRPGVPIQPVVLRLFYTHFNPSESFESELWFWRAFSQYAYHMKLEFLPVYYPTEEELDDHHLYADNVRRIMARKLNLHSADYSMYDVLLQYNARKLGLPPLLCSVEWGYFADNFDLRMEFANGAMEIFADMNTTKDALLTLNQLYAGTAWLQPPTLLVSWCLLKLGIKVDYEDVADLLADHEQALTFRQFLYLICDRQAPLDQIQIKPRASSIESKTR
;
A
#
# COMPACT_ATOMS: atom_id res chain seq x y z
N MET A 1 37.42 17.28 26.78
CA MET A 1 37.78 16.50 25.58
C MET A 1 36.57 16.42 24.67
N ALA A 2 36.47 17.35 23.72
CA ALA A 2 35.34 17.46 22.80
C ALA A 2 35.64 16.66 21.52
N ALA A 3 34.75 15.74 21.15
CA ALA A 3 34.86 14.92 19.95
C ALA A 3 34.46 15.74 18.70
N ARG A 4 35.33 15.71 17.68
CA ARG A 4 35.20 16.43 16.41
C ARG A 4 34.12 15.81 15.51
N ALA A 5 33.29 16.66 14.91
CA ALA A 5 32.46 16.33 13.75
C ALA A 5 33.32 16.08 12.49
N PRO A 6 32.91 15.18 11.58
CA PRO A 6 33.68 14.87 10.37
C PRO A 6 33.59 16.01 9.34
N ARG A 7 34.75 16.50 8.90
CA ARG A 7 34.89 17.48 7.80
C ARG A 7 34.68 16.78 6.46
N VAL A 8 33.59 17.12 5.76
CA VAL A 8 33.43 16.80 4.33
C VAL A 8 33.97 17.97 3.52
N GLY A 9 35.22 17.86 3.09
CA GLY A 9 35.83 18.79 2.15
C GLY A 9 35.37 18.47 0.73
N TYR A 10 34.32 19.12 0.25
CA TYR A 10 34.00 19.15 -1.18
C TYR A 10 33.16 20.37 -1.63
N VAL A 11 33.19 21.54 -0.97
CA VAL A 11 32.45 22.72 -1.50
C VAL A 11 33.13 24.07 -1.18
N GLU A 12 34.46 24.17 -1.27
CA GLU A 12 35.17 25.43 -0.92
C GLU A 12 35.69 26.21 -2.15
N LYS A 13 34.97 26.18 -3.29
CA LYS A 13 35.42 26.94 -4.48
C LYS A 13 34.35 27.67 -5.30
N GLN A 14 33.21 28.01 -4.70
CA GLN A 14 32.24 28.96 -5.30
C GLN A 14 31.77 30.08 -4.36
N ARG A 15 32.58 30.47 -3.38
CA ARG A 15 32.41 31.77 -2.70
C ARG A 15 33.02 32.88 -3.56
N ARG A 16 32.23 33.49 -4.45
CA ARG A 16 32.34 34.89 -4.92
C ARG A 16 31.43 35.09 -6.14
N ARG A 17 30.20 35.56 -5.91
CA ARG A 17 29.44 36.51 -6.75
C ARG A 17 28.07 36.73 -6.12
N GLY A 18 27.82 37.94 -5.62
CA GLY A 18 26.60 38.30 -4.90
C GLY A 18 25.36 38.25 -5.79
N LEU A 19 24.26 37.70 -5.26
CA LEU A 19 22.95 37.74 -5.88
C LEU A 19 22.19 39.02 -5.46
N ARG A 20 21.58 39.71 -6.45
CA ARG A 20 20.71 40.87 -6.21
C ARG A 20 19.24 40.41 -6.14
N SER A 21 18.55 40.91 -5.11
CA SER A 21 17.16 40.67 -4.71
C SER A 21 16.11 41.14 -5.73
N GLY A 22 15.12 40.27 -6.03
CA GLY A 22 13.83 40.63 -6.62
C GLY A 22 12.71 40.24 -5.64
N ARG A 23 11.73 41.14 -5.41
CA ARG A 23 10.57 40.88 -4.54
C ARG A 23 9.47 40.13 -5.32
N ILE A 24 9.02 39.01 -4.78
CA ILE A 24 7.79 38.31 -5.20
C ILE A 24 6.79 38.50 -4.05
N SER A 25 5.61 39.08 -4.32
CA SER A 25 4.54 39.22 -3.33
C SER A 25 3.64 37.99 -3.37
N VAL A 26 3.57 37.24 -2.27
CA VAL A 26 2.64 36.11 -2.10
C VAL A 26 1.35 36.67 -1.49
N THR A 27 0.39 37.04 -2.34
CA THR A 27 -0.97 37.34 -1.88
C THR A 27 -1.76 36.04 -1.83
N SER A 28 -1.89 35.50 -0.61
CA SER A 28 -2.77 34.40 -0.19
C SER A 28 -2.76 33.14 -1.07
N VAL A 29 -1.89 32.18 -0.74
CA VAL A 29 -2.05 30.80 -1.23
C VAL A 29 -2.40 29.92 -0.05
N ALA A 30 -3.65 29.44 -0.01
CA ALA A 30 -4.08 28.45 0.96
C ALA A 30 -3.38 27.11 0.64
N PRO A 31 -2.89 26.37 1.65
CA PRO A 31 -2.33 25.04 1.42
C PRO A 31 -3.39 24.14 0.75
N PRO A 32 -3.01 23.29 -0.21
CA PRO A 32 -3.96 22.39 -0.88
C PRO A 32 -4.62 21.49 0.18
N GLU A 33 -5.95 21.35 0.09
CA GLU A 33 -6.67 20.46 1.00
C GLU A 33 -6.07 19.05 0.94
N PRO A 34 -5.79 18.42 2.09
CA PRO A 34 -5.28 17.06 2.12
C PRO A 34 -6.28 16.12 1.45
N THR A 35 -5.79 15.30 0.53
CA THR A 35 -6.47 14.10 0.06
C THR A 35 -6.89 13.27 1.26
N LEU A 36 -8.08 12.68 1.22
CA LEU A 36 -8.63 11.92 2.33
C LEU A 36 -7.68 10.76 2.69
N ASP A 37 -7.17 10.74 3.92
CA ASP A 37 -6.23 9.72 4.36
C ASP A 37 -6.89 8.32 4.31
N PRO A 38 -6.35 7.37 3.51
CA PRO A 38 -6.91 6.04 3.36
C PRO A 38 -6.76 5.14 4.58
N PHE A 39 -6.00 5.58 5.57
CA PHE A 39 -5.77 4.86 6.82
C PHE A 39 -6.66 5.38 7.96
N ARG A 40 -7.34 6.51 7.78
CA ARG A 40 -8.26 7.05 8.77
C ARG A 40 -9.60 6.32 8.73
N ILE A 41 -9.89 5.55 9.78
CA ILE A 41 -11.16 4.83 9.91
C ILE A 41 -12.20 5.73 10.60
N ASP A 42 -13.37 5.82 9.98
CA ASP A 42 -14.54 6.53 10.50
C ASP A 42 -15.04 5.99 11.85
N THR A 43 -14.96 4.67 12.05
CA THR A 43 -15.29 3.99 13.31
C THR A 43 -14.05 3.58 14.13
N ALA A 44 -12.96 4.36 14.08
CA ALA A 44 -11.69 4.00 14.75
C ALA A 44 -11.88 3.73 16.26
N LYS A 45 -12.63 4.60 16.93
CA LYS A 45 -13.03 4.43 18.34
C LYS A 45 -14.33 3.63 18.46
N ALA A 46 -14.42 2.81 19.50
CA ALA A 46 -15.64 2.05 19.78
C ALA A 46 -16.75 2.97 20.29
N GLY A 47 -17.92 2.94 19.63
CA GLY A 47 -19.11 3.63 20.10
C GLY A 47 -19.88 2.83 21.17
N SER A 48 -20.91 3.43 21.77
CA SER A 48 -21.76 2.74 22.75
C SER A 48 -22.40 1.46 22.19
N SER A 49 -22.77 1.45 20.91
CA SER A 49 -23.28 0.26 20.22
C SER A 49 -22.24 -0.86 20.11
N ASP A 50 -20.97 -0.51 19.96
CA ASP A 50 -19.88 -1.49 19.87
C ASP A 50 -19.60 -2.10 21.24
N TYR A 51 -19.56 -1.28 22.29
CA TYR A 51 -19.45 -1.78 23.66
C TYR A 51 -20.63 -2.68 24.03
N PHE A 52 -21.86 -2.29 23.67
CA PHE A 52 -23.04 -3.13 23.89
C PHE A 52 -22.87 -4.51 23.25
N LYS A 53 -22.46 -4.58 21.98
CA LYS A 53 -22.16 -5.85 21.30
C LYS A 53 -21.04 -6.61 22.00
N LEU A 54 -19.93 -5.94 22.32
CA LEU A 54 -18.80 -6.55 23.02
C LEU A 54 -19.21 -7.20 24.35
N PHE A 55 -20.12 -6.59 25.12
CA PHE A 55 -20.58 -7.13 26.39
C PHE A 55 -21.68 -8.19 26.24
N VAL A 56 -22.57 -8.05 25.25
CA VAL A 56 -23.72 -8.95 25.09
C VAL A 56 -23.38 -10.15 24.22
N THR A 57 -22.87 -9.93 23.01
CA THR A 57 -22.56 -11.01 22.06
C THR A 57 -21.13 -11.51 22.22
N GLY A 58 -20.21 -10.66 22.68
CA GLY A 58 -18.78 -10.99 22.81
C GLY A 58 -18.50 -12.25 23.65
N PRO A 59 -19.03 -12.39 24.89
CA PRO A 59 -18.76 -13.55 25.74
C PRO A 59 -19.20 -14.90 25.14
N ILE A 60 -20.11 -14.88 24.16
CA ILE A 60 -20.62 -16.09 23.49
C ILE A 60 -19.92 -16.27 22.15
N LEU A 61 -19.96 -15.26 21.27
CA LEU A 61 -19.48 -15.37 19.89
C LEU A 61 -17.96 -15.48 19.80
N ILE A 62 -17.21 -14.72 20.60
CA ILE A 62 -15.74 -14.72 20.52
C ILE A 62 -15.18 -16.11 20.86
N PRO A 63 -15.46 -16.73 22.03
CA PRO A 63 -14.91 -18.04 22.34
C PRO A 63 -15.42 -19.12 21.37
N LEU A 64 -16.72 -19.08 21.01
CA LEU A 64 -17.28 -20.02 20.03
C LEU A 64 -16.54 -19.95 18.69
N ARG A 65 -16.32 -18.74 18.15
CA ARG A 65 -15.60 -18.53 16.88
C ARG A 65 -14.17 -18.99 16.96
N ILE A 66 -13.45 -18.69 18.04
CA ILE A 66 -12.07 -19.14 18.23
C ILE A 66 -12.03 -20.67 18.23
N ILE A 67 -12.90 -21.35 18.98
CA ILE A 67 -12.95 -22.82 19.04
C ILE A 67 -13.23 -23.40 17.64
N LEU A 68 -14.25 -22.89 16.94
CA LEU A 68 -14.61 -23.37 15.61
C LEU A 68 -13.49 -23.14 14.57
N ILE A 69 -12.84 -21.97 14.59
CA ILE A 69 -11.70 -21.67 13.72
C ILE A 69 -10.53 -22.60 14.05
N CYS A 70 -10.22 -22.84 15.32
CA CYS A 70 -9.18 -23.79 15.73
C CYS A 70 -9.47 -25.21 15.20
N ILE A 71 -10.72 -25.68 15.27
CA ILE A 71 -11.14 -26.97 14.70
C ILE A 71 -10.93 -26.97 13.18
N ILE A 72 -11.36 -25.92 12.48
CA ILE A 72 -11.18 -25.81 11.02
C ILE A 72 -9.70 -25.83 10.62
N LEU A 73 -8.84 -25.10 11.35
CA LEU A 73 -7.40 -25.09 11.11
C LEU A 73 -6.75 -26.44 11.40
N LEU A 74 -7.20 -27.14 12.45
CA LEU A 74 -6.75 -28.51 12.75
C LEU A 74 -7.10 -29.46 11.62
N LEU A 75 -8.34 -29.40 11.10
CA LEU A 75 -8.77 -30.21 9.96
C LEU A 75 -7.97 -29.90 8.69
N ALA A 76 -7.72 -28.61 8.41
CA ALA A 76 -6.90 -28.19 7.27
C ALA A 76 -5.47 -28.76 7.36
N ASN A 77 -4.86 -28.66 8.54
CA ASN A 77 -3.51 -29.17 8.78
C ASN A 77 -3.45 -30.69 8.78
N ALA A 78 -4.43 -31.38 9.34
CA ALA A 78 -4.51 -32.84 9.31
C ALA A 78 -4.61 -33.35 7.87
N TRP A 79 -5.47 -32.73 7.06
CA TRP A 79 -5.60 -33.07 5.63
C TRP A 79 -4.31 -32.81 4.85
N ALA A 80 -3.72 -31.62 5.01
CA ALA A 80 -2.46 -31.27 4.36
C ALA A 80 -1.29 -32.15 4.84
N PHE A 81 -1.29 -32.57 6.11
CA PHE A 81 -0.30 -33.48 6.66
C PHE A 81 -0.39 -34.86 6.02
N LEU A 82 -1.58 -35.45 5.90
CA LEU A 82 -1.78 -36.73 5.20
C LEU A 82 -1.25 -36.65 3.76
N LEU A 83 -1.56 -35.56 3.06
CA LEU A 83 -1.08 -35.31 1.71
C LEU A 83 0.41 -34.93 1.65
N SER A 84 1.08 -34.70 2.77
CA SER A 84 2.53 -34.43 2.83
C SER A 84 3.38 -35.69 3.00
N ILE A 85 2.77 -36.83 3.34
CA ILE A 85 3.51 -38.08 3.56
C ILE A 85 4.29 -38.45 2.28
N GLY A 86 5.60 -38.61 2.43
CA GLY A 86 6.53 -38.90 1.32
C GLY A 86 6.78 -37.72 0.37
N ALA A 87 6.46 -36.47 0.77
CA ALA A 87 6.75 -35.27 0.00
C ALA A 87 7.70 -34.34 0.76
N THR A 88 8.52 -33.59 0.01
CA THR A 88 9.29 -32.47 0.57
C THR A 88 8.37 -31.25 0.66
N VAL A 89 8.09 -30.79 1.88
CA VAL A 89 7.22 -29.64 2.14
C VAL A 89 8.04 -28.45 2.61
N ASP A 90 8.09 -27.43 1.76
CA ASP A 90 8.81 -26.19 2.00
C ASP A 90 7.96 -24.99 1.56
N ILE A 91 7.76 -24.04 2.47
CA ILE A 91 6.96 -22.83 2.22
C ILE A 91 7.68 -21.81 1.34
N HIS A 92 9.02 -21.89 1.25
CA HIS A 92 9.81 -21.07 0.34
C HIS A 92 9.92 -21.68 -1.06
N HIS A 93 9.61 -22.97 -1.17
CA HIS A 93 9.65 -23.73 -2.42
C HIS A 93 8.37 -24.55 -2.64
N PRO A 94 7.18 -23.93 -2.58
CA PRO A 94 5.92 -24.66 -2.72
C PRO A 94 5.79 -25.35 -4.09
N GLU A 95 6.47 -24.85 -5.12
CA GLU A 95 6.52 -25.42 -6.47
C GLU A 95 7.10 -26.83 -6.54
N LYS A 96 7.87 -27.24 -5.52
CA LYS A 96 8.42 -28.61 -5.43
C LYS A 96 7.35 -29.65 -5.10
N LEU A 97 6.19 -29.24 -4.62
CA LEU A 97 5.10 -30.15 -4.31
C LEU A 97 4.43 -30.64 -5.61
N ALA A 98 4.27 -31.95 -5.73
CA ALA A 98 3.67 -32.56 -6.92
C ALA A 98 2.24 -32.05 -7.18
N THR A 99 1.95 -31.69 -8.44
CA THR A 99 0.68 -31.05 -8.83
C THR A 99 -0.56 -31.86 -8.45
N TRP A 100 -0.50 -33.20 -8.47
CA TRP A 100 -1.64 -34.03 -8.07
C TRP A 100 -2.00 -33.88 -6.58
N ARG A 101 -1.00 -33.67 -5.71
CA ARG A 101 -1.19 -33.43 -4.27
C ARG A 101 -1.87 -32.10 -4.04
N VAL A 102 -1.44 -31.07 -4.79
CA VAL A 102 -2.08 -29.75 -4.82
C VAL A 102 -3.54 -29.91 -5.26
N LYS A 103 -3.80 -30.50 -6.43
CA LYS A 103 -5.17 -30.68 -6.96
C LYS A 103 -6.11 -31.41 -5.98
N LEU A 104 -5.60 -32.38 -5.22
CA LEU A 104 -6.38 -33.10 -4.22
C LEU A 104 -6.63 -32.28 -2.94
N ALA A 105 -5.69 -31.41 -2.54
CA ALA A 105 -5.83 -30.57 -1.36
C ALA A 105 -6.80 -29.39 -1.57
N LEU A 106 -6.79 -28.79 -2.77
CA LEU A 106 -7.43 -27.50 -3.02
C LEU A 106 -8.93 -27.44 -2.71
N PRO A 107 -9.77 -28.39 -3.14
CA PRO A 107 -11.21 -28.32 -2.86
C PRO A 107 -11.50 -28.24 -1.36
N VAL A 108 -10.75 -29.01 -0.56
CA VAL A 108 -10.87 -29.01 0.91
C VAL A 108 -10.39 -27.69 1.48
N ILE A 109 -9.23 -27.17 1.07
CA ILE A 109 -8.72 -25.90 1.59
C ILE A 109 -9.66 -24.74 1.22
N CYS A 110 -10.19 -24.70 -0.01
CA CYS A 110 -11.15 -23.69 -0.46
C CYS A 110 -12.44 -23.74 0.39
N PHE A 111 -12.96 -24.93 0.66
CA PHE A 111 -14.12 -25.13 1.52
C PHE A 111 -13.86 -24.67 2.96
N LEU A 112 -12.70 -25.00 3.53
CA LEU A 112 -12.32 -24.60 4.89
C LEU A 112 -12.10 -23.09 5.00
N ALA A 113 -11.53 -22.44 3.98
CA ALA A 113 -11.44 -20.97 3.92
C ALA A 113 -12.84 -20.32 3.91
N ARG A 114 -13.78 -20.86 3.14
CA ARG A 114 -15.18 -20.41 3.15
C ARG A 114 -15.86 -20.63 4.51
N SER A 115 -15.52 -21.72 5.18
CA SER A 115 -16.04 -22.07 6.51
C SER A 115 -15.54 -21.11 7.59
N ILE A 116 -14.27 -20.68 7.54
CA ILE A 116 -13.74 -19.62 8.42
C ILE A 116 -14.56 -18.34 8.27
N LEU A 117 -14.81 -17.90 7.03
CA LEU A 117 -15.65 -16.73 6.76
C LEU A 117 -17.08 -16.88 7.29
N PHE A 118 -17.68 -18.06 7.13
CA PHE A 118 -19.01 -18.34 7.65
C PHE A 118 -19.06 -18.22 9.17
N VAL A 119 -18.08 -18.81 9.87
CA VAL A 119 -17.94 -18.71 11.34
C VAL A 119 -17.77 -17.25 11.78
N LEU A 120 -17.00 -16.47 11.02
CA LEU A 120 -16.79 -15.03 11.26
C LEU A 120 -18.02 -14.17 10.97
N GLY A 121 -19.10 -14.70 10.38
CA GLY A 121 -20.34 -13.98 10.12
C GLY A 121 -20.55 -13.53 8.66
N PHE A 122 -19.65 -13.90 7.74
CA PHE A 122 -19.86 -13.73 6.30
C PHE A 122 -20.70 -14.89 5.76
N TYR A 123 -21.99 -14.88 6.09
CA TYR A 123 -22.93 -15.93 5.69
C TYR A 123 -23.17 -15.94 4.18
N TYR A 124 -23.24 -14.76 3.57
CA TYR A 124 -23.40 -14.57 2.13
C TYR A 124 -22.34 -13.60 1.61
N ILE A 125 -21.73 -13.97 0.47
CA ILE A 125 -20.74 -13.15 -0.24
C ILE A 125 -21.30 -12.94 -1.64
N GLU A 126 -21.62 -11.69 -1.98
CA GLU A 126 -22.09 -11.36 -3.32
C GLU A 126 -20.91 -11.39 -4.28
N VAL A 127 -20.94 -12.27 -5.28
CA VAL A 127 -19.91 -12.35 -6.31
C VAL A 127 -20.51 -11.93 -7.65
N LYS A 128 -20.01 -10.82 -8.21
CA LYS A 128 -20.37 -10.32 -9.53
C LYS A 128 -19.26 -10.57 -10.55
N GLY A 129 -19.66 -10.82 -11.79
CA GLY A 129 -18.74 -11.19 -12.86
C GLY A 129 -18.27 -12.64 -12.75
N GLN A 130 -17.26 -12.99 -13.54
CA GLN A 130 -16.63 -14.30 -13.48
C GLN A 130 -15.11 -14.13 -13.51
N PRO A 131 -14.36 -15.02 -12.82
CA PRO A 131 -12.92 -15.13 -13.01
C PRO A 131 -12.57 -15.25 -14.49
N ALA A 132 -11.40 -14.73 -14.86
CA ALA A 132 -10.85 -14.86 -16.22
C ALA A 132 -11.03 -16.29 -16.73
N PRO A 133 -11.66 -16.50 -17.90
CA PRO A 133 -11.87 -17.83 -18.42
C PRO A 133 -10.54 -18.54 -18.60
N THR A 134 -10.51 -19.85 -18.34
CA THR A 134 -9.47 -20.73 -18.83
C THR A 134 -9.45 -20.70 -20.37
N LYS A 135 -8.28 -20.80 -21.00
CA LYS A 135 -8.11 -20.83 -22.47
C LYS A 135 -9.00 -21.90 -23.10
N ALA A 136 -9.13 -23.05 -22.43
CA ALA A 136 -10.07 -24.12 -22.77
C ALA A 136 -11.56 -23.71 -22.75
N ARG A 137 -11.98 -22.73 -21.95
CA ARG A 137 -13.38 -22.28 -21.91
C ARG A 137 -13.77 -21.42 -23.11
N ARG A 138 -12.82 -20.70 -23.73
CA ARG A 138 -13.04 -19.95 -24.98
C ARG A 138 -13.26 -20.89 -26.16
N GLU A 139 -12.52 -22.00 -26.22
CA GLU A 139 -12.65 -23.03 -27.26
C GLU A 139 -13.78 -24.04 -26.99
N ALA A 140 -14.13 -24.31 -25.72
CA ALA A 140 -15.23 -25.20 -25.35
C ALA A 140 -16.64 -24.59 -25.51
N LEU A 141 -16.75 -23.26 -25.68
CA LEU A 141 -18.02 -22.57 -25.95
C LEU A 141 -18.62 -22.92 -27.33
N SER A 142 -17.84 -23.55 -28.21
CA SER A 142 -18.26 -24.07 -29.52
C SER A 142 -18.68 -25.56 -29.52
N LEU A 143 -18.64 -26.28 -28.39
CA LEU A 143 -18.95 -27.71 -28.32
C LEU A 143 -20.28 -28.01 -27.59
N PRO A 144 -21.09 -29.00 -28.04
CA PRO A 144 -22.33 -29.37 -27.37
C PRO A 144 -22.13 -30.42 -26.27
N GLY A 145 -22.99 -30.39 -25.24
CA GLY A 145 -23.16 -31.49 -24.27
C GLY A 145 -22.02 -31.72 -23.27
N THR A 146 -22.07 -32.90 -22.64
CA THR A 146 -21.31 -33.36 -21.46
C THR A 146 -19.78 -33.22 -21.51
N ALA A 147 -19.19 -32.95 -22.67
CA ALA A 147 -17.78 -32.56 -22.82
C ALA A 147 -17.42 -31.25 -22.09
N ARG A 148 -18.42 -30.38 -21.83
CA ARG A 148 -18.27 -29.10 -21.10
C ARG A 148 -17.77 -29.26 -19.66
N PHE A 149 -18.01 -30.41 -19.03
CA PHE A 149 -17.63 -30.67 -17.63
C PHE A 149 -16.21 -31.24 -17.48
N MET A 150 -15.62 -31.81 -18.54
CA MET A 150 -14.31 -32.49 -18.47
C MET A 150 -13.11 -31.60 -18.84
N LEU A 151 -13.32 -30.40 -19.40
CA LEU A 151 -12.25 -29.51 -19.90
C LEU A 151 -11.74 -28.46 -18.88
N VAL A 152 -12.07 -28.59 -17.60
CA VAL A 152 -11.70 -27.60 -16.54
C VAL A 152 -10.24 -27.77 -16.06
N ASN A 153 -9.29 -27.98 -16.98
CA ASN A 153 -7.91 -28.30 -16.62
C ASN A 153 -6.83 -27.52 -17.39
N GLN A 154 -7.12 -26.38 -18.03
CA GLN A 154 -6.11 -25.73 -18.89
C GLN A 154 -6.09 -24.19 -18.85
N SER A 155 -4.89 -23.66 -18.56
CA SER A 155 -4.34 -22.32 -18.82
C SER A 155 -5.24 -21.11 -18.55
N PHE A 156 -4.89 -20.26 -17.59
CA PHE A 156 -5.62 -19.00 -17.36
C PHE A 156 -5.30 -17.97 -18.43
N VAL A 157 -6.32 -17.23 -18.89
CA VAL A 157 -6.09 -16.05 -19.73
C VAL A 157 -5.41 -14.92 -18.93
N ALA A 158 -5.67 -14.85 -17.62
CA ALA A 158 -4.99 -13.97 -16.69
C ALA A 158 -4.40 -14.81 -15.53
N PRO A 159 -3.10 -15.12 -15.54
CA PRO A 159 -2.47 -15.92 -14.49
C PRO A 159 -2.30 -15.14 -13.17
N LEU A 160 -2.46 -13.82 -13.23
CA LEU A 160 -2.39 -12.91 -12.09
C LEU A 160 -3.72 -12.17 -11.92
N ALA A 161 -4.08 -11.92 -10.67
CA ALA A 161 -5.23 -11.10 -10.30
C ALA A 161 -4.82 -10.07 -9.25
N VAL A 162 -5.46 -8.91 -9.28
CA VAL A 162 -5.22 -7.84 -8.30
C VAL A 162 -6.50 -7.43 -7.60
N CYS A 163 -6.43 -7.15 -6.30
CA CYS A 163 -7.56 -6.70 -5.50
C CYS A 163 -7.18 -5.53 -4.59
N ASN A 164 -8.13 -4.62 -4.34
CA ASN A 164 -7.97 -3.66 -3.24
C ASN A 164 -7.95 -4.38 -1.89
N HIS A 165 -7.26 -3.83 -0.90
CA HIS A 165 -7.00 -4.52 0.37
C HIS A 165 -7.54 -3.71 1.54
N LEU A 166 -8.51 -4.28 2.25
CA LEU A 166 -9.27 -3.64 3.32
C LEU A 166 -9.03 -4.32 4.68
N SER A 167 -8.90 -5.66 4.74
CA SER A 167 -8.80 -6.40 5.99
C SER A 167 -8.14 -7.78 5.85
N TYR A 168 -8.17 -8.57 6.92
CA TYR A 168 -7.72 -9.97 6.91
C TYR A 168 -8.77 -10.97 6.34
N PHE A 169 -9.97 -10.52 5.98
CA PHE A 169 -11.06 -11.40 5.52
C PHE A 169 -10.97 -11.75 4.03
N GLU A 170 -10.58 -10.80 3.18
CA GLU A 170 -10.54 -10.95 1.71
C GLU A 170 -9.64 -12.09 1.24
N PRO A 171 -8.45 -12.33 1.85
CA PRO A 171 -7.67 -13.51 1.52
C PRO A 171 -8.46 -14.80 1.63
N PHE A 172 -9.27 -15.00 2.68
CA PHE A 172 -10.09 -16.21 2.79
C PHE A 172 -11.19 -16.26 1.73
N ALA A 173 -11.78 -15.12 1.37
CA ALA A 173 -12.79 -15.06 0.32
C ALA A 173 -12.20 -15.47 -1.04
N LEU A 174 -11.01 -14.98 -1.37
CA LEU A 174 -10.34 -15.27 -2.63
C LEU A 174 -9.70 -16.67 -2.64
N ILE A 175 -9.19 -17.18 -1.51
CA ILE A 175 -8.82 -18.59 -1.35
C ILE A 175 -10.03 -19.50 -1.61
N SER A 176 -11.20 -19.15 -1.09
CA SER A 176 -12.42 -19.96 -1.33
C SER A 176 -12.84 -20.02 -2.80
N LEU A 177 -12.34 -19.09 -3.62
CA LEU A 177 -12.54 -19.03 -5.06
C LEU A 177 -11.36 -19.63 -5.86
N GLY A 178 -10.39 -20.25 -5.19
CA GLY A 178 -9.28 -20.95 -5.83
C GLY A 178 -8.10 -20.06 -6.23
N TYR A 179 -7.85 -18.97 -5.49
CA TYR A 179 -6.67 -18.13 -5.71
C TYR A 179 -5.53 -18.49 -4.73
N ALA A 180 -4.31 -18.54 -5.27
CA ALA A 180 -3.09 -18.51 -4.48
C ALA A 180 -2.80 -17.08 -4.01
N HIS A 181 -1.99 -16.90 -2.97
CA HIS A 181 -1.72 -15.58 -2.39
C HIS A 181 -0.24 -15.32 -2.14
N VAL A 182 0.09 -14.06 -1.92
CA VAL A 182 1.38 -13.62 -1.41
C VAL A 182 1.27 -13.38 0.10
N SER A 183 2.21 -13.91 0.89
CA SER A 183 2.21 -13.74 2.35
C SER A 183 3.60 -13.41 2.89
N LYS A 184 3.64 -12.76 4.06
CA LYS A 184 4.89 -12.58 4.81
C LYS A 184 5.41 -13.96 5.22
N SER A 185 6.69 -14.23 4.95
CA SER A 185 7.30 -15.51 5.28
C SER A 185 7.12 -15.91 6.75
N GLN A 186 7.24 -14.96 7.69
CA GLN A 186 7.06 -15.26 9.12
C GLN A 186 5.63 -15.70 9.47
N VAL A 187 4.61 -15.18 8.76
CA VAL A 187 3.20 -15.57 8.94
C VAL A 187 2.96 -16.94 8.30
N ALA A 188 3.48 -17.13 7.08
CA ALA A 188 3.32 -18.38 6.34
C ALA A 188 4.05 -19.56 7.00
N ALA A 189 5.12 -19.31 7.76
CA ALA A 189 5.88 -20.33 8.47
C ALA A 189 5.23 -20.80 9.79
N GLN A 190 4.20 -20.10 10.29
CA GLN A 190 3.52 -20.47 11.54
C GLN A 190 2.89 -21.85 11.42
N TRP A 191 3.01 -22.69 12.46
CA TRP A 191 2.64 -24.11 12.39
C TRP A 191 1.18 -24.36 11.96
N TYR A 192 0.26 -23.48 12.34
CA TYR A 192 -1.17 -23.56 12.01
C TYR A 192 -1.51 -23.11 10.59
N TRP A 193 -0.60 -22.40 9.92
CA TRP A 193 -0.75 -21.95 8.53
C TRP A 193 0.12 -22.71 7.54
N ARG A 194 1.28 -23.21 7.99
CA ARG A 194 2.37 -23.66 7.13
C ARG A 194 1.94 -24.69 6.10
N LEU A 195 1.32 -25.80 6.53
CA LEU A 195 0.97 -26.88 5.61
C LEU A 195 -0.09 -26.42 4.60
N PRO A 196 -1.28 -25.91 5.00
CA PRO A 196 -2.25 -25.38 4.05
C PRO A 196 -1.68 -24.38 3.05
N MET A 197 -0.79 -23.47 3.50
CA MET A 197 -0.21 -22.44 2.64
C MET A 197 0.75 -23.00 1.57
N VAL A 198 1.48 -24.08 1.87
CA VAL A 198 2.29 -24.79 0.84
C VAL A 198 1.38 -25.40 -0.23
N PHE A 199 0.29 -26.05 0.18
CA PHE A 199 -0.68 -26.65 -0.76
C PHE A 199 -1.44 -25.59 -1.57
N LEU A 200 -1.69 -24.42 -1.00
CA LEU A 200 -2.20 -23.24 -1.73
C LEU A 200 -1.19 -22.63 -2.71
N GLN A 201 0.05 -23.13 -2.74
CA GLN A 201 1.12 -22.56 -3.55
C GLN A 201 1.37 -21.08 -3.22
N THR A 202 1.29 -20.73 -1.92
CA THR A 202 1.49 -19.36 -1.45
C THR A 202 2.92 -18.90 -1.71
N LEU A 203 3.09 -17.71 -2.30
CA LEU A 203 4.40 -17.07 -2.40
C LEU A 203 4.77 -16.40 -1.06
N ALA A 204 5.73 -16.99 -0.35
CA ALA A 204 6.26 -16.45 0.89
C ALA A 204 7.37 -15.42 0.63
N VAL A 205 7.18 -14.19 1.11
CA VAL A 205 8.10 -13.06 0.85
C VAL A 205 8.69 -12.53 2.15
N THR A 206 10.01 -12.35 2.17
CA THR A 206 10.73 -11.64 3.24
C THR A 206 10.87 -10.17 2.87
N ARG A 207 10.52 -9.25 3.78
CA ARG A 207 10.62 -7.79 3.53
C ARG A 207 11.98 -7.19 3.89
N GLU A 208 12.81 -7.94 4.62
CA GLU A 208 14.06 -7.46 5.24
C GLU A 208 15.29 -7.54 4.32
N ASP A 209 15.21 -8.26 3.20
CA ASP A 209 16.32 -8.40 2.25
C ASP A 209 16.36 -7.24 1.24
N ARG A 210 17.54 -6.62 1.06
CA ARG A 210 17.79 -5.58 0.04
C ARG A 210 17.52 -6.04 -1.40
N ASN A 211 17.55 -7.36 -1.65
CA ASN A 211 17.21 -8.02 -2.92
C ASN A 211 15.82 -8.69 -2.94
N SER A 212 15.00 -8.48 -1.90
CA SER A 212 13.68 -9.13 -1.77
C SER A 212 12.72 -8.77 -2.89
N SER A 213 12.77 -7.55 -3.40
CA SER A 213 11.91 -7.08 -4.48
C SER A 213 12.14 -7.86 -5.78
N SER A 214 13.40 -8.09 -6.17
CA SER A 214 13.74 -8.88 -7.35
C SER A 214 13.38 -10.35 -7.18
N LYS A 215 13.62 -10.94 -5.98
CA LYS A 215 13.21 -12.33 -5.69
C LYS A 215 11.68 -12.49 -5.80
N ALA A 216 10.92 -11.56 -5.23
CA ALA A 216 9.46 -11.59 -5.27
C ALA A 216 8.93 -11.46 -6.71
N VAL A 217 9.49 -10.55 -7.51
CA VAL A 217 9.11 -10.38 -8.93
C VAL A 217 9.39 -11.64 -9.73
N ASN A 218 10.56 -12.27 -9.53
CA ASN A 218 10.89 -13.53 -10.20
C ASN A 218 9.95 -14.67 -9.79
N ALA A 219 9.57 -14.75 -8.50
CA ALA A 219 8.63 -15.74 -8.02
C ALA A 219 7.22 -15.53 -8.61
N ILE A 220 6.77 -14.27 -8.72
CA ILE A 220 5.50 -13.92 -9.37
C ILE A 220 5.53 -14.32 -10.85
N ALA A 221 6.62 -14.00 -11.57
CA ALA A 221 6.77 -14.36 -12.97
C ALA A 221 6.78 -15.89 -13.18
N SER A 222 7.50 -16.63 -12.34
CA SER A 222 7.52 -18.09 -12.35
C SER A 222 6.15 -18.71 -12.06
N HIS A 223 5.41 -18.18 -11.08
CA HIS A 223 4.03 -18.60 -10.81
C HIS A 223 3.12 -18.35 -12.01
N ALA A 224 3.24 -17.17 -12.63
CA ALA A 224 2.45 -16.81 -13.79
C ALA A 224 2.73 -17.75 -14.98
N ASP A 225 3.99 -18.03 -15.26
CA ASP A 225 4.42 -18.96 -16.31
C ASP A 225 3.87 -20.38 -16.10
N ARG A 226 3.95 -20.92 -14.87
CA ARG A 226 3.34 -22.22 -14.52
C ARG A 226 1.82 -22.24 -14.74
N CYS A 227 1.13 -21.14 -14.44
CA CYS A 227 -0.31 -21.02 -14.70
C CYS A 227 -0.63 -20.99 -16.20
N LEU A 228 0.20 -20.30 -17.00
CA LEU A 228 0.03 -20.23 -18.46
C LEU A 228 0.32 -21.57 -19.13
N LYS A 229 1.34 -22.30 -18.68
CA LYS A 229 1.68 -23.65 -19.14
C LYS A 229 0.68 -24.73 -18.71
N GLY A 230 -0.17 -24.44 -17.72
CA GLY A 230 -1.15 -25.38 -17.19
C GLY A 230 -0.62 -26.31 -16.09
N ASP A 231 0.62 -26.10 -15.65
CA ASP A 231 1.25 -26.84 -14.54
C ASP A 231 0.61 -26.51 -13.19
N LEU A 232 0.01 -25.33 -13.09
CA LEU A 232 -0.70 -24.84 -11.92
C LEU A 232 -2.10 -24.34 -12.29
N SER A 233 -3.08 -24.75 -11.48
CA SER A 233 -4.51 -24.45 -11.69
C SER A 233 -5.04 -23.34 -10.77
N MET A 234 -4.16 -22.52 -10.19
CA MET A 234 -4.53 -21.40 -9.33
C MET A 234 -3.80 -20.13 -9.76
N PRO A 235 -4.52 -19.09 -10.21
CA PRO A 235 -3.95 -17.76 -10.42
C PRO A 235 -3.46 -17.19 -9.11
N LEU A 236 -2.48 -16.29 -9.18
CA LEU A 236 -1.97 -15.59 -8.01
C LEU A 236 -2.75 -14.30 -7.78
N MET A 237 -3.35 -14.17 -6.59
CA MET A 237 -3.95 -12.94 -6.11
C MET A 237 -2.92 -12.06 -5.40
N ILE A 238 -2.79 -10.82 -5.85
CA ILE A 238 -1.88 -9.82 -5.31
C ILE A 238 -2.67 -8.60 -4.86
N TYR A 239 -2.27 -8.02 -3.72
CA TYR A 239 -2.81 -6.75 -3.23
C TYR A 239 -1.80 -5.64 -3.53
N PRO A 240 -1.90 -4.94 -4.68
CA PRO A 240 -0.86 -4.05 -5.15
C PRO A 240 -0.68 -2.81 -4.27
N GLU A 241 -1.67 -2.43 -3.44
CA GLU A 241 -1.53 -1.38 -2.41
C GLU A 241 -0.43 -1.73 -1.38
N GLY A 242 -0.19 -3.02 -1.13
CA GLY A 242 0.84 -3.52 -0.22
C GLY A 242 0.54 -3.30 1.28
N THR A 243 -0.62 -2.75 1.59
CA THR A 243 -1.16 -2.48 2.93
C THR A 243 -2.70 -2.51 2.89
N THR A 244 -3.35 -2.62 4.04
CA THR A 244 -4.80 -2.48 4.21
C THR A 244 -5.21 -1.01 4.29
N THR A 245 -6.42 -0.69 3.84
CA THR A 245 -7.03 0.65 3.88
C THR A 245 -8.48 0.60 4.40
N CYS A 246 -9.05 1.75 4.72
CA CYS A 246 -10.45 1.87 5.14
C CYS A 246 -11.47 1.90 3.98
N GLY A 247 -11.01 1.83 2.73
CA GLY A 247 -11.88 1.75 1.55
C GLY A 247 -12.51 3.08 1.10
N ASN A 248 -11.95 4.22 1.52
CA ASN A 248 -12.39 5.57 1.12
C ASN A 248 -11.58 6.17 -0.06
N ALA A 249 -10.44 5.55 -0.40
CA ALA A 249 -9.56 5.89 -1.52
C ALA A 249 -8.80 4.62 -1.95
N ILE A 250 -8.20 4.64 -3.15
CA ILE A 250 -7.28 3.59 -3.60
C ILE A 250 -5.84 4.11 -3.55
N CYS A 251 -4.98 3.44 -2.79
CA CYS A 251 -3.56 3.80 -2.66
C CYS A 251 -2.79 3.58 -3.96
N ARG A 252 -1.56 4.12 -4.02
CA ARG A 252 -0.61 3.86 -5.11
C ARG A 252 -0.29 2.37 -5.19
N PHE A 253 -0.30 1.82 -6.40
CA PHE A 253 -0.01 0.42 -6.66
C PHE A 253 1.49 0.19 -6.79
N LYS A 254 2.00 -0.88 -6.14
CA LYS A 254 3.34 -1.40 -6.38
C LYS A 254 3.39 -2.11 -7.73
N THR A 255 4.48 -1.92 -8.46
CA THR A 255 4.67 -2.47 -9.82
C THR A 255 4.99 -3.97 -9.86
N GLY A 256 5.22 -4.62 -8.72
CA GLY A 256 5.65 -6.02 -8.67
C GLY A 256 4.72 -7.01 -9.37
N ALA A 257 3.41 -6.78 -9.33
CA ALA A 257 2.42 -7.60 -10.03
C ALA A 257 2.40 -7.38 -11.56
N PHE A 258 2.89 -6.22 -12.01
CA PHE A 258 2.77 -5.72 -13.39
C PHE A 258 4.03 -5.97 -14.22
N ARG A 259 5.19 -6.11 -13.56
CA ARG A 259 6.49 -6.43 -14.19
C ARG A 259 6.53 -7.68 -15.07
N PRO A 260 5.75 -8.75 -14.82
CA PRO A 260 5.74 -9.89 -15.72
C PRO A 260 5.12 -9.62 -17.10
N GLY A 261 4.44 -8.48 -17.30
CA GLY A 261 3.85 -8.12 -18.59
C GLY A 261 2.69 -9.02 -19.04
N VAL A 262 2.11 -9.80 -18.14
CA VAL A 262 1.00 -10.72 -18.44
C VAL A 262 -0.36 -10.05 -18.21
N PRO A 263 -1.44 -10.55 -18.82
CA PRO A 263 -2.79 -10.04 -18.54
C PRO A 263 -3.16 -10.22 -17.07
N ILE A 264 -3.80 -9.20 -16.50
CA ILE A 264 -4.22 -9.17 -15.09
C ILE A 264 -5.74 -9.16 -15.00
N GLN A 265 -6.27 -9.91 -14.05
CA GLN A 265 -7.68 -9.89 -13.66
C GLN A 265 -7.89 -8.89 -12.51
N PRO A 266 -8.45 -7.70 -12.74
CA PRO A 266 -8.78 -6.80 -11.65
C PRO A 266 -10.02 -7.30 -10.92
N VAL A 267 -9.99 -7.25 -9.59
CA VAL A 267 -11.09 -7.62 -8.71
C VAL A 267 -11.28 -6.47 -7.74
N VAL A 268 -12.52 -6.02 -7.56
CA VAL A 268 -12.83 -4.99 -6.56
C VAL A 268 -13.68 -5.56 -5.45
N LEU A 269 -13.39 -5.15 -4.23
CA LEU A 269 -14.07 -5.60 -3.03
C LEU A 269 -14.64 -4.42 -2.25
N ARG A 270 -15.89 -4.58 -1.80
CA ARG A 270 -16.58 -3.65 -0.90
C ARG A 270 -17.01 -4.37 0.36
N LEU A 271 -16.74 -3.77 1.52
CA LEU A 271 -17.29 -4.17 2.81
C LEU A 271 -18.45 -3.21 3.16
N PHE A 272 -19.59 -3.77 3.54
CA PHE A 272 -20.75 -2.98 3.95
C PHE A 272 -20.91 -3.05 5.46
N TYR A 273 -21.13 -1.90 6.08
CA TYR A 273 -21.27 -1.78 7.51
C TYR A 273 -22.19 -0.62 7.89
N THR A 274 -22.62 -0.60 9.16
CA THR A 274 -23.45 0.48 9.73
C THR A 274 -22.78 1.10 10.96
N HIS A 275 -22.28 0.28 11.89
CA HIS A 275 -21.73 0.74 13.16
C HIS A 275 -20.25 0.43 13.36
N PHE A 276 -19.74 -0.59 12.66
CA PHE A 276 -18.36 -1.05 12.78
C PHE A 276 -17.82 -1.32 11.39
N ASN A 277 -16.83 -0.53 10.96
CA ASN A 277 -16.08 -0.78 9.74
C ASN A 277 -15.11 -1.96 9.97
N PRO A 278 -15.28 -3.10 9.27
CA PRO A 278 -14.41 -4.28 9.42
C PRO A 278 -13.04 -4.12 8.75
N SER A 279 -12.80 -3.04 8.01
CA SER A 279 -11.45 -2.72 7.52
C SER A 279 -10.46 -2.67 8.68
N GLU A 280 -9.25 -3.18 8.43
CA GLU A 280 -8.14 -3.04 9.36
C GLU A 280 -7.25 -1.89 8.90
N SER A 281 -7.01 -0.96 9.81
CA SER A 281 -6.04 0.11 9.64
C SER A 281 -5.39 0.41 10.98
N PHE A 282 -4.30 1.18 10.94
CA PHE A 282 -3.47 1.56 12.07
C PHE A 282 -4.25 2.07 13.30
N GLU A 283 -5.37 2.78 13.10
CA GLU A 283 -6.17 3.38 14.18
C GLU A 283 -7.24 2.46 14.80
N SER A 284 -7.40 1.23 14.33
CA SER A 284 -8.54 0.38 14.69
C SER A 284 -8.45 -0.12 16.14
N GLU A 285 -9.06 0.61 17.09
CA GLU A 285 -9.11 0.18 18.48
C GLU A 285 -9.98 -1.07 18.65
N LEU A 286 -9.47 -2.02 19.44
CA LEU A 286 -10.16 -3.28 19.76
C LEU A 286 -10.64 -4.04 18.51
N TRP A 287 -9.97 -3.86 17.36
CA TRP A 287 -10.42 -4.40 16.07
C TRP A 287 -10.75 -5.89 16.17
N PHE A 288 -9.86 -6.70 16.75
CA PHE A 288 -10.09 -8.13 16.93
C PHE A 288 -11.38 -8.42 17.71
N TRP A 289 -11.58 -7.75 18.85
CA TRP A 289 -12.74 -7.99 19.70
C TRP A 289 -14.04 -7.54 19.04
N ARG A 290 -14.03 -6.39 18.36
CA ARG A 290 -15.19 -5.87 17.60
C ARG A 290 -15.49 -6.77 16.41
N ALA A 291 -14.45 -7.21 15.71
CA ALA A 291 -14.54 -8.10 14.57
C ALA A 291 -15.19 -9.44 14.95
N PHE A 292 -14.76 -10.02 16.07
CA PHE A 292 -15.23 -11.33 16.55
C PHE A 292 -16.55 -11.28 17.33
N SER A 293 -17.02 -10.10 17.75
CA SER A 293 -18.32 -9.93 18.43
C SER A 293 -19.47 -9.55 17.48
N GLN A 294 -19.18 -9.11 16.26
CA GLN A 294 -20.21 -8.78 15.28
C GLN A 294 -20.94 -10.02 14.77
N TYR A 295 -22.27 -10.00 14.73
CA TYR A 295 -23.06 -11.14 14.29
C TYR A 295 -22.87 -11.47 12.80
N ALA A 296 -23.04 -10.48 11.92
CA ALA A 296 -23.00 -10.66 10.47
C ALA A 296 -22.16 -9.59 9.77
N TYR A 297 -21.58 -9.99 8.65
CA TYR A 297 -20.89 -9.13 7.70
C TYR A 297 -21.43 -9.32 6.29
N HIS A 298 -21.33 -8.25 5.51
CA HIS A 298 -21.69 -8.26 4.10
C HIS A 298 -20.50 -7.78 3.29
N MET A 299 -20.07 -8.61 2.34
CA MET A 299 -19.04 -8.26 1.38
C MET A 299 -19.52 -8.52 -0.03
N LYS A 300 -19.00 -7.72 -0.96
CA LYS A 300 -19.21 -7.89 -2.39
C LYS A 300 -17.88 -7.90 -3.11
N LEU A 301 -17.70 -8.94 -3.90
CA LEU A 301 -16.60 -9.12 -4.83
C LEU A 301 -17.12 -8.89 -6.25
N GLU A 302 -16.38 -8.14 -7.05
CA GLU A 302 -16.71 -7.93 -8.45
C GLU A 302 -15.47 -8.11 -9.34
N PHE A 303 -15.52 -9.12 -10.19
CA PHE A 303 -14.53 -9.37 -11.24
C PHE A 303 -14.74 -8.39 -12.40
N LEU A 304 -13.70 -7.62 -12.72
CA LEU A 304 -13.72 -6.70 -13.86
C LEU A 304 -13.27 -7.41 -15.14
N PRO A 305 -13.39 -6.80 -16.32
CA PRO A 305 -12.78 -7.38 -17.52
C PRO A 305 -11.27 -7.57 -17.33
N VAL A 306 -10.73 -8.66 -17.89
CA VAL A 306 -9.27 -8.89 -17.93
C VAL A 306 -8.60 -7.71 -18.64
N TYR A 307 -7.58 -7.16 -17.99
CA TYR A 307 -6.76 -6.09 -18.54
C TYR A 307 -5.56 -6.69 -19.28
N TYR A 308 -5.37 -6.27 -20.53
CA TYR A 308 -4.23 -6.65 -21.35
C TYR A 308 -3.32 -5.44 -21.48
N PRO A 309 -2.03 -5.55 -21.10
CA PRO A 309 -1.10 -4.44 -21.24
C PRO A 309 -0.87 -4.11 -22.72
N THR A 310 -0.77 -2.83 -23.01
CA THR A 310 -0.29 -2.27 -24.28
C THR A 310 1.25 -2.31 -24.35
N GLU A 311 1.83 -2.09 -25.53
CA GLU A 311 3.30 -2.03 -25.68
C GLU A 311 3.92 -0.95 -24.78
N GLU A 312 3.29 0.23 -24.71
CA GLU A 312 3.73 1.32 -23.82
C GLU A 312 3.73 0.91 -22.34
N GLU A 313 2.76 0.11 -21.91
CA GLU A 313 2.65 -0.40 -20.54
C GLU A 313 3.62 -1.55 -20.22
N LEU A 314 4.08 -2.26 -21.25
CA LEU A 314 5.15 -3.26 -21.11
C LEU A 314 6.50 -2.57 -20.92
N ASP A 315 6.71 -1.42 -21.58
CA ASP A 315 7.88 -0.59 -21.39
C ASP A 315 7.83 0.18 -20.06
N ASP A 316 6.65 0.67 -19.66
CA ASP A 316 6.41 1.37 -18.40
C ASP A 316 5.42 0.61 -17.48
N HIS A 317 5.97 -0.21 -16.59
CA HIS A 317 5.19 -0.94 -15.58
C HIS A 317 4.47 -0.04 -14.56
N HIS A 318 4.90 1.21 -14.36
CA HIS A 318 4.20 2.16 -13.51
C HIS A 318 2.92 2.64 -14.20
N LEU A 319 2.99 2.91 -15.51
CA LEU A 319 1.81 3.21 -16.33
C LEU A 319 0.80 2.06 -16.31
N TYR A 320 1.26 0.81 -16.44
CA TYR A 320 0.39 -0.37 -16.35
C TYR A 320 -0.33 -0.42 -14.98
N ALA A 321 0.43 -0.27 -13.88
CA ALA A 321 -0.13 -0.29 -12.54
C ALA A 321 -1.16 0.83 -12.33
N ASP A 322 -0.88 2.03 -12.82
CA ASP A 322 -1.76 3.20 -12.69
C ASP A 322 -3.03 3.10 -13.53
N ASN A 323 -2.94 2.54 -14.73
CA ASN A 323 -4.12 2.33 -15.58
C ASN A 323 -5.09 1.31 -14.95
N VAL A 324 -4.55 0.21 -14.40
CA VAL A 324 -5.36 -0.77 -13.67
C VAL A 324 -5.93 -0.16 -12.38
N ARG A 325 -5.13 0.59 -11.61
CA ARG A 325 -5.58 1.36 -10.42
C ARG A 325 -6.76 2.25 -10.77
N ARG A 326 -6.69 2.99 -11.89
CA ARG A 326 -7.74 3.92 -12.32
C ARG A 326 -9.05 3.23 -12.67
N ILE A 327 -9.00 2.07 -13.32
CA ILE A 327 -10.20 1.28 -13.63
C ILE A 327 -10.85 0.76 -12.34
N MET A 328 -10.05 0.26 -11.40
CA MET A 328 -10.54 -0.17 -10.09
C MET A 328 -11.14 1.00 -9.29
N ALA A 329 -10.49 2.16 -9.28
CA ALA A 329 -10.96 3.40 -8.63
C ALA A 329 -12.33 3.84 -9.18
N ARG A 330 -12.45 3.92 -10.51
CA ARG A 330 -13.71 4.26 -11.19
C ARG A 330 -14.82 3.29 -10.84
N LYS A 331 -14.52 1.99 -10.77
CA LYS A 331 -15.51 0.98 -10.42
C LYS A 331 -15.95 1.05 -8.96
N LEU A 332 -15.03 1.38 -8.06
CA LEU A 332 -15.31 1.58 -6.65
C LEU A 332 -16.00 2.93 -6.38
N ASN A 333 -15.97 3.86 -7.34
CA ASN A 333 -16.37 5.26 -7.18
C ASN A 333 -15.52 5.94 -6.08
N LEU A 334 -14.21 5.70 -6.12
CA LEU A 334 -13.22 6.25 -5.20
C LEU A 334 -12.20 7.08 -5.97
N HIS A 335 -11.56 8.01 -5.27
CA HIS A 335 -10.41 8.72 -5.80
C HIS A 335 -9.13 7.89 -5.62
N SER A 336 -8.16 8.13 -6.49
CA SER A 336 -6.80 7.63 -6.30
C SER A 336 -6.05 8.59 -5.38
N ALA A 337 -5.33 8.04 -4.42
CA ALA A 337 -4.46 8.79 -3.53
C ALA A 337 -3.04 8.24 -3.63
N ASP A 338 -2.02 9.10 -3.44
CA ASP A 338 -0.62 8.71 -3.59
C ASP A 338 0.01 8.21 -2.29
N TYR A 339 -0.83 7.93 -1.29
CA TYR A 339 -0.47 7.13 -0.14
C TYR A 339 0.01 5.74 -0.54
N SER A 340 0.95 5.23 0.25
CA SER A 340 1.60 3.95 0.03
C SER A 340 1.88 3.27 1.36
N MET A 341 2.39 2.04 1.30
CA MET A 341 2.88 1.33 2.50
C MET A 341 4.00 2.10 3.25
N TYR A 342 4.69 3.02 2.58
CA TYR A 342 5.67 3.89 3.25
C TYR A 342 5.02 4.84 4.25
N ASP A 343 3.84 5.36 3.94
CA ASP A 343 3.08 6.24 4.84
C ASP A 343 2.65 5.50 6.10
N VAL A 344 2.28 4.23 5.98
CA VAL A 344 2.01 3.37 7.16
C VAL A 344 3.26 3.20 8.03
N LEU A 345 4.44 3.02 7.42
CA LEU A 345 5.70 2.96 8.19
C LEU A 345 6.01 4.28 8.91
N LEU A 346 5.70 5.42 8.27
CA LEU A 346 5.81 6.74 8.88
C LEU A 346 4.85 6.88 10.06
N GLN A 347 3.59 6.44 9.96
CA GLN A 347 2.64 6.40 11.08
C GLN A 347 3.17 5.59 12.27
N TYR A 348 3.77 4.41 12.01
CA TYR A 348 4.40 3.61 13.06
C TYR A 348 5.58 4.33 13.71
N ASN A 349 6.42 5.01 12.95
CA ASN A 349 7.55 5.76 13.49
C ASN A 349 7.08 6.96 14.31
N ALA A 350 6.10 7.71 13.81
CA ALA A 350 5.47 8.83 14.50
C ALA A 350 4.94 8.42 15.88
N ARG A 351 4.23 7.28 15.96
CA ARG A 351 3.75 6.76 17.24
C ARG A 351 4.88 6.43 18.22
N LYS A 352 6.02 5.90 17.75
CA LYS A 352 7.19 5.63 18.61
C LYS A 352 7.80 6.92 19.16
N LEU A 353 7.77 7.98 18.36
CA LEU A 353 8.24 9.32 18.74
C LEU A 353 7.20 10.11 19.56
N GLY A 354 5.99 9.58 19.75
CA GLY A 354 4.91 10.23 20.48
C GLY A 354 4.19 11.32 19.69
N LEU A 355 4.30 11.30 18.36
CA LEU A 355 3.61 12.21 17.45
C LEU A 355 2.27 11.63 16.98
N PRO A 356 1.27 12.47 16.65
CA PRO A 356 0.02 12.08 15.98
C PRO A 356 0.25 11.34 14.65
N PRO A 357 -0.04 10.02 14.55
CA PRO A 357 0.38 9.23 13.39
C PRO A 357 -0.26 9.64 12.06
N LEU A 358 -1.56 9.93 12.03
CA LEU A 358 -2.25 10.32 10.78
C LEU A 358 -1.67 11.61 10.17
N LEU A 359 -1.30 12.58 11.01
CA LEU A 359 -0.67 13.81 10.54
C LEU A 359 0.70 13.54 9.91
N CYS A 360 1.34 12.42 10.26
CA CYS A 360 2.62 11.97 9.72
C CYS A 360 2.60 11.25 8.38
N SER A 361 1.44 11.19 7.73
CA SER A 361 1.27 10.56 6.42
C SER A 361 1.32 11.61 5.32
N VAL A 362 2.34 11.56 4.47
CA VAL A 362 2.69 12.67 3.57
C VAL A 362 2.61 12.31 2.09
N GLU A 363 2.00 11.17 1.76
CA GLU A 363 1.99 10.59 0.40
C GLU A 363 3.41 10.32 -0.09
N TRP A 364 4.24 9.71 0.77
CA TRP A 364 5.67 9.53 0.56
C TRP A 364 6.01 8.85 -0.77
N GLY A 365 5.12 7.98 -1.28
CA GLY A 365 5.30 7.29 -2.55
C GLY A 365 5.53 8.24 -3.74
N TYR A 366 4.86 9.40 -3.76
CA TYR A 366 5.09 10.42 -4.79
C TYR A 366 6.53 10.95 -4.72
N PHE A 367 7.04 11.19 -3.52
CA PHE A 367 8.36 11.79 -3.32
C PHE A 367 9.50 10.81 -3.58
N ALA A 368 9.32 9.56 -3.16
CA ALA A 368 10.27 8.50 -3.43
C ALA A 368 10.53 8.35 -4.94
N ASP A 369 9.46 8.34 -5.74
CA ASP A 369 9.56 8.09 -7.19
C ASP A 369 10.08 9.31 -7.96
N ASN A 370 9.69 10.54 -7.58
CA ASN A 370 10.07 11.76 -8.32
C ASN A 370 11.43 12.34 -7.89
N PHE A 371 11.92 12.03 -6.68
CA PHE A 371 13.15 12.61 -6.13
C PHE A 371 14.21 11.58 -5.71
N ASP A 372 14.01 10.30 -6.02
CA ASP A 372 14.89 9.17 -5.64
C ASP A 372 15.20 9.14 -4.13
N LEU A 373 14.16 9.37 -3.33
CA LEU A 373 14.31 9.46 -1.88
C LEU A 373 14.00 8.16 -1.18
N ARG A 374 14.90 7.83 -0.26
CA ARG A 374 14.82 6.62 0.53
C ARG A 374 14.12 6.85 1.86
N MET A 375 13.53 5.80 2.40
CA MET A 375 12.80 5.85 3.67
C MET A 375 13.65 6.26 4.87
N GLU A 376 14.95 5.99 4.86
CA GLU A 376 15.85 6.43 5.93
C GLU A 376 15.86 7.95 6.06
N PHE A 377 15.70 8.67 4.95
CA PHE A 377 15.61 10.12 4.95
C PHE A 377 14.31 10.62 5.57
N ALA A 378 13.18 9.97 5.24
CA ALA A 378 11.89 10.27 5.84
C ALA A 378 11.87 10.03 7.36
N ASN A 379 12.52 8.96 7.81
CA ASN A 379 12.65 8.67 9.24
C ASN A 379 13.53 9.71 9.96
N GLY A 380 14.70 10.05 9.40
CA GLY A 380 15.56 11.09 9.98
C GLY A 380 14.89 12.46 10.00
N ALA A 381 14.13 12.80 8.95
CA ALA A 381 13.29 13.99 8.90
C ALA A 381 12.28 14.01 10.05
N MET A 382 11.60 12.90 10.30
CA MET A 382 10.62 12.78 11.38
C MET A 382 11.25 12.83 12.78
N GLU A 383 12.46 12.34 12.96
CA GLU A 383 13.21 12.50 14.21
C GLU A 383 13.53 13.97 14.46
N ILE A 384 14.04 14.67 13.44
CA ILE A 384 14.29 16.13 13.51
C ILE A 384 12.97 16.86 13.82
N PHE A 385 11.86 16.46 13.19
CA PHE A 385 10.53 17.00 13.50
C PHE A 385 10.15 16.83 14.97
N ALA A 386 10.29 15.61 15.50
CA ALA A 386 9.92 15.28 16.85
C ALA A 386 10.73 16.09 17.86
N ASP A 387 12.02 16.30 17.59
CA ASP A 387 12.90 17.13 18.41
C ASP A 387 12.48 18.61 18.39
N MET A 388 12.03 19.12 17.23
CA MET A 388 11.49 20.48 17.10
C MET A 388 10.11 20.64 17.75
N ASN A 389 9.26 19.60 17.68
CA ASN A 389 7.87 19.63 18.13
C ASN A 389 7.77 19.35 19.64
N THR A 390 8.20 20.31 20.45
CA THR A 390 8.18 20.21 21.93
C THR A 390 6.78 20.00 22.51
N THR A 391 5.74 20.38 21.77
CA THR A 391 4.31 20.30 22.14
C THR A 391 3.67 18.94 21.86
N LYS A 392 4.28 18.07 21.05
CA LYS A 392 3.76 16.75 20.64
C LYS A 392 2.38 16.76 19.96
N ASP A 393 1.98 17.91 19.43
CA ASP A 393 0.74 18.11 18.68
C ASP A 393 0.93 17.93 17.16
N ALA A 394 2.16 17.60 16.72
CA ALA A 394 2.58 17.62 15.33
C ALA A 394 2.39 18.98 14.64
N LEU A 395 2.46 20.08 15.39
CA LEU A 395 2.45 21.44 14.84
C LEU A 395 3.78 22.15 15.13
N LEU A 396 4.43 22.69 14.09
CA LEU A 396 5.59 23.57 14.28
C LEU A 396 5.21 25.02 14.03
N THR A 397 5.81 25.94 14.80
CA THR A 397 5.85 27.36 14.41
C THR A 397 6.91 27.58 13.34
N LEU A 398 6.79 28.68 12.58
CA LEU A 398 7.81 29.06 11.59
C LEU A 398 9.19 29.24 12.21
N ASN A 399 9.25 29.79 13.42
CA ASN A 399 10.51 29.99 14.13
C ASN A 399 11.16 28.65 14.53
N GLN A 400 10.36 27.67 14.99
CA GLN A 400 10.86 26.32 15.28
C GLN A 400 11.35 25.63 14.01
N LEU A 401 10.58 25.71 12.92
CA LEU A 401 10.97 25.16 11.63
C LEU A 401 12.26 25.81 11.12
N TYR A 402 12.35 27.14 11.12
CA TYR A 402 13.54 27.85 10.69
C TYR A 402 14.75 27.49 11.53
N ALA A 403 14.65 27.54 12.86
CA ALA A 403 15.75 27.19 13.75
C ALA A 403 16.27 25.76 13.54
N GLY A 404 15.37 24.79 13.33
CA GLY A 404 15.77 23.40 13.11
C GLY A 404 16.15 23.05 11.67
N THR A 405 15.83 23.89 10.68
CA THR A 405 16.12 23.63 9.25
C THR A 405 17.13 24.59 8.60
N ALA A 406 17.51 25.68 9.28
CA ALA A 406 18.39 26.74 8.75
C ALA A 406 19.78 26.26 8.29
N TRP A 407 20.21 25.08 8.73
CA TRP A 407 21.50 24.47 8.39
C TRP A 407 21.40 23.42 7.27
N LEU A 408 20.22 23.16 6.72
CA LEU A 408 19.97 22.15 5.71
C LEU A 408 20.13 22.70 4.27
N GLN A 409 20.69 21.91 3.34
CA GLN A 409 21.00 22.28 1.94
C GLN A 409 19.87 21.86 0.96
N PRO A 410 19.87 22.17 -0.36
CA PRO A 410 18.66 22.09 -1.21
C PRO A 410 17.87 20.77 -1.26
N PRO A 411 18.47 19.55 -1.23
CA PRO A 411 17.73 18.28 -1.15
C PRO A 411 16.84 18.15 0.10
N THR A 412 17.10 18.99 1.10
CA THR A 412 16.42 19.02 2.40
C THR A 412 15.25 20.01 2.46
N LEU A 413 15.00 20.79 1.41
CA LEU A 413 13.74 21.51 1.27
C LEU A 413 12.57 20.52 1.24
N LEU A 414 12.75 19.36 0.61
CA LEU A 414 11.72 18.34 0.66
C LEU A 414 11.50 17.75 2.06
N VAL A 415 12.54 17.67 2.89
CA VAL A 415 12.37 17.37 4.33
C VAL A 415 11.46 18.41 4.93
N SER A 416 11.79 19.69 4.78
CA SER A 416 10.95 20.80 5.25
C SER A 416 9.51 20.72 4.71
N TRP A 417 9.27 20.20 3.50
CA TRP A 417 7.93 20.05 2.93
C TRP A 417 7.18 18.88 3.56
N CYS A 418 7.86 17.75 3.77
CA CYS A 418 7.31 16.64 4.53
C CYS A 418 6.98 17.06 5.96
N LEU A 419 7.81 17.91 6.59
CA LEU A 419 7.53 18.53 7.89
C LEU A 419 6.33 19.50 7.82
N LEU A 420 6.15 20.22 6.70
CA LEU A 420 5.04 21.16 6.48
C LEU A 420 3.68 20.47 6.32
N LYS A 421 3.64 19.31 5.64
CA LYS A 421 2.46 18.45 5.54
C LYS A 421 2.00 17.88 6.90
N LEU A 422 2.87 17.88 7.92
CA LEU A 422 2.53 17.46 9.29
C LEU A 422 1.58 18.42 10.01
N GLY A 423 1.33 19.61 9.45
CA GLY A 423 0.40 20.60 9.98
C GLY A 423 1.12 21.79 10.58
N ILE A 424 1.59 22.73 9.75
CA ILE A 424 2.14 23.98 10.28
C ILE A 424 1.03 25.01 10.41
N LYS A 425 0.90 25.58 11.62
CA LYS A 425 0.15 26.82 11.81
C LYS A 425 1.09 27.98 11.48
N VAL A 426 0.95 28.49 10.26
CA VAL A 426 1.68 29.67 9.78
C VAL A 426 1.01 30.89 10.40
N ASP A 427 1.64 31.49 11.40
CA ASP A 427 1.26 32.84 11.84
C ASP A 427 1.86 33.84 10.86
N TYR A 428 1.03 34.70 10.26
CA TYR A 428 1.49 35.59 9.17
C TYR A 428 2.45 36.67 9.66
N GLU A 429 2.40 37.02 10.95
CA GLU A 429 3.34 37.94 11.58
C GLU A 429 4.76 37.32 11.65
N ASP A 430 4.87 36.04 12.02
CA ASP A 430 6.13 35.30 12.02
C ASP A 430 6.76 35.21 10.62
N VAL A 431 5.93 35.09 9.56
CA VAL A 431 6.42 35.06 8.17
C VAL A 431 7.04 36.41 7.81
N ALA A 432 6.43 37.53 8.20
CA ALA A 432 6.92 38.86 7.85
C ALA A 432 8.31 39.14 8.46
N ASP A 433 8.51 38.76 9.72
CA ASP A 433 9.79 38.92 10.43
C ASP A 433 10.87 37.98 9.90
N LEU A 434 10.53 36.71 9.61
CA LEU A 434 11.47 35.74 9.04
C LEU A 434 11.93 36.09 7.63
N LEU A 435 11.06 36.73 6.84
CA LEU A 435 11.35 37.17 5.48
C LEU A 435 12.17 38.47 5.43
N ALA A 436 12.36 39.16 6.55
CA ALA A 436 13.12 40.41 6.59
C ALA A 436 14.64 40.20 6.57
N ASP A 437 15.14 39.01 6.93
CA ASP A 437 16.55 38.79 7.20
C ASP A 437 17.21 37.70 6.30
N HIS A 438 18.34 38.07 5.68
CA HIS A 438 19.30 37.22 4.96
C HIS A 438 18.96 36.55 3.60
N GLU A 439 20.04 36.30 2.83
CA GLU A 439 20.10 35.67 1.50
C GLU A 439 19.52 34.23 1.47
N GLN A 440 19.52 33.53 2.62
CA GLN A 440 18.89 32.21 2.81
C GLN A 440 17.35 32.27 2.74
N ALA A 441 16.74 33.43 3.00
CA ALA A 441 15.31 33.64 2.86
C ALA A 441 14.83 33.53 1.41
N LEU A 442 15.69 33.73 0.40
CA LEU A 442 15.31 33.61 -1.01
C LEU A 442 15.02 32.15 -1.39
N THR A 443 15.88 31.22 -0.95
CA THR A 443 15.68 29.78 -1.11
C THR A 443 14.43 29.31 -0.37
N PHE A 444 14.19 29.84 0.84
CA PHE A 444 12.99 29.55 1.62
C PHE A 444 11.71 30.15 1.00
N ARG A 445 11.78 31.31 0.35
CA ARG A 445 10.66 31.91 -0.41
C ARG A 445 10.29 31.10 -1.65
N GLN A 446 11.29 30.69 -2.43
CA GLN A 446 11.09 29.82 -3.60
C GLN A 446 10.49 28.48 -3.19
N PHE A 447 10.94 27.96 -2.05
CA PHE A 447 10.39 26.78 -1.43
C PHE A 447 8.93 26.95 -1.04
N LEU A 448 8.55 27.99 -0.28
CA LEU A 448 7.14 28.26 0.07
C LEU A 448 6.26 28.40 -1.18
N TYR A 449 6.77 29.00 -2.26
CA TYR A 449 6.05 29.12 -3.53
C TYR A 449 5.77 27.75 -4.19
N LEU A 450 6.76 26.85 -4.22
CA LEU A 450 6.61 25.48 -4.78
C LEU A 450 5.63 24.62 -3.98
N ILE A 451 5.51 24.86 -2.68
CA ILE A 451 4.63 24.11 -1.78
C ILE A 451 3.16 24.46 -1.96
N CYS A 452 2.93 25.73 -2.26
CA CYS A 452 1.62 26.33 -2.32
C CYS A 452 0.88 26.03 -3.64
N ASP A 453 1.58 25.68 -4.72
CA ASP A 453 0.97 25.37 -6.02
C ASP A 453 1.28 23.94 -6.48
N ARG A 454 0.31 23.02 -6.30
CA ARG A 454 0.41 21.61 -6.75
C ARG A 454 0.43 21.45 -8.27
N GLN A 455 0.18 22.50 -9.06
CA GLN A 455 -0.03 22.38 -10.50
C GLN A 455 1.14 22.85 -11.37
N ALA A 456 2.22 23.35 -10.80
CA ALA A 456 3.40 23.73 -11.58
C ALA A 456 4.11 22.49 -12.13
N PRO A 457 4.15 22.27 -13.46
CA PRO A 457 4.97 21.22 -14.06
C PRO A 457 6.44 21.51 -13.75
N LEU A 458 7.20 20.52 -13.27
CA LEU A 458 8.63 20.68 -12.90
C LEU A 458 9.48 21.23 -14.06
N ASP A 459 9.07 20.95 -15.30
CA ASP A 459 9.63 21.43 -16.57
C ASP A 459 9.36 22.91 -16.88
N GLN A 460 8.38 23.54 -16.22
CA GLN A 460 8.16 25.00 -16.27
C GLN A 460 9.10 25.77 -15.32
N ILE A 461 9.84 25.07 -14.45
CA ILE A 461 10.88 25.66 -13.60
C ILE A 461 12.16 25.81 -14.43
N GLN A 462 12.18 26.78 -15.34
CA GLN A 462 13.41 27.22 -16.00
C GLN A 462 14.09 28.33 -15.19
N ILE A 463 15.21 28.01 -14.52
CA ILE A 463 16.14 29.03 -14.02
C ILE A 463 16.90 29.59 -15.22
N LYS A 464 16.31 30.57 -15.91
CA LYS A 464 16.99 31.30 -16.99
C LYS A 464 17.83 32.44 -16.42
N PRO A 465 19.13 32.53 -16.74
CA PRO A 465 19.90 33.73 -16.48
C PRO A 465 19.32 34.87 -17.32
N ARG A 466 19.13 36.05 -16.73
CA ARG A 466 18.62 37.20 -17.48
C ARG A 466 19.67 37.63 -18.51
N ALA A 467 19.27 37.71 -19.78
CA ALA A 467 20.07 38.28 -20.85
C ALA A 467 20.52 39.71 -20.47
N SER A 468 21.82 39.96 -20.55
CA SER A 468 22.43 41.25 -20.24
C SER A 468 22.11 42.26 -21.35
N SER A 469 21.30 43.27 -21.05
CA SER A 469 21.28 44.51 -21.82
C SER A 469 22.56 45.28 -21.51
N ILE A 470 23.54 45.17 -22.41
CA ILE A 470 24.69 46.08 -22.46
C ILE A 470 24.14 47.41 -22.98
N GLU A 471 23.86 48.36 -22.09
CA GLU A 471 23.86 49.77 -22.48
C GLU A 471 25.31 50.25 -22.52
N SER A 472 25.79 50.48 -23.73
CA SER A 472 26.97 51.27 -24.01
C SER A 472 26.75 52.70 -23.50
N LYS A 473 27.54 53.14 -22.52
CA LYS A 473 27.83 54.57 -22.36
C LYS A 473 29.33 54.78 -22.30
N THR A 474 29.85 55.09 -23.47
CA THR A 474 31.03 55.93 -23.70
C THR A 474 30.88 57.26 -22.96
N ARG A 475 31.79 57.55 -22.02
CA ARG A 475 32.74 58.68 -22.10
C ARG A 475 33.76 58.59 -20.97
#